data_AF-H7EP34-F1
#
_entry.id   AF-H7EP34-F1
#
_cell.length_a   1.000
_cell.length_b   1.000
_cell.length_c   1.000
_cell.angle_alpha   90.00
_cell.angle_beta   90.00
_cell.angle_gamma   90.00
#
_symmetry.space_group_name_H-M   'P 1'
#
loop_
_entity.id
_entity.type
_entity.pdbx_description
1 polymer ?
#
loop_
_entity_poly.entity_id
_entity_poly.type
_entity_poly.pdbx_seq_one_letter_code
_entity_poly.pdbx_strand_id
1 'polypeptide(L)'
;MEYTSVFEELNVAKKIVYSKWLRKTIAAHKNEEQFPAEFMEIVELVGNDWSVSRTVPLANRDAFMQYLWEKRDDIVGGTYDWSRSTFVSARSDGVHIHAYSYESKICFLINPQAYKLIFDSRNREAMQKEKDAEHIPADCKIDEENWQNTVNVYYAQNHADVSDKTDDEVFFAIDFSMWFKKGLE
;
A
#
# COMPACT_ATOMS: atom_id res chain seq x y z
N MET A 1 19.85 -9.99 -15.36
CA MET A 1 19.58 -10.70 -14.09
C MET A 1 20.10 -9.93 -12.89
N GLU A 2 21.36 -9.47 -12.83
CA GLU A 2 21.88 -8.66 -11.70
C GLU A 2 21.19 -7.30 -11.49
N TYR A 3 20.72 -6.64 -12.55
CA TYR A 3 20.06 -5.33 -12.40
C TYR A 3 18.72 -5.43 -11.65
N THR A 4 17.95 -6.50 -11.85
CA THR A 4 16.64 -6.68 -11.21
C THR A 4 16.78 -6.89 -9.70
N SER A 5 17.80 -7.62 -9.25
CA SER A 5 18.06 -7.82 -7.82
C SER A 5 18.45 -6.52 -7.12
N VAL A 6 19.24 -5.66 -7.76
CA VAL A 6 19.57 -4.33 -7.19
C VAL A 6 18.32 -3.45 -7.05
N PHE A 7 17.42 -3.46 -8.04
CA PHE A 7 16.16 -2.71 -7.95
C PHE A 7 15.24 -3.25 -6.84
N GLU A 8 15.17 -4.57 -6.69
CA GLU A 8 14.43 -5.22 -5.61
C GLU A 8 14.99 -4.81 -4.24
N GLU A 9 16.30 -4.96 -4.03
CA GLU A 9 16.98 -4.60 -2.78
C GLU A 9 16.74 -3.13 -2.40
N LEU A 10 16.89 -2.21 -3.36
CA LEU A 10 16.64 -0.79 -3.11
C LEU A 10 15.16 -0.50 -2.80
N ASN A 11 14.23 -1.18 -3.48
CA ASN A 11 12.80 -1.00 -3.24
C ASN A 11 12.38 -1.52 -1.86
N VAL A 12 12.84 -2.72 -1.50
CA VAL A 12 12.59 -3.35 -0.20
C VAL A 12 13.22 -2.52 0.92
N ALA A 13 14.49 -2.13 0.79
CA ALA A 13 15.18 -1.29 1.78
C ALA A 13 14.43 0.03 2.04
N LYS A 14 13.93 0.66 0.97
CA LYS A 14 13.14 1.89 1.08
C LYS A 14 11.83 1.67 1.85
N LYS A 15 11.10 0.58 1.56
CA LYS A 15 9.88 0.20 2.30
C LYS A 15 10.17 -0.06 3.78
N ILE A 16 11.26 -0.75 4.10
CA ILE A 16 11.70 -0.98 5.49
C ILE A 16 11.92 0.34 6.22
N VAL A 17 12.63 1.30 5.60
CA VAL A 17 12.90 2.61 6.20
C VAL A 17 11.59 3.35 6.48
N TYR A 18 10.69 3.44 5.50
CA TYR A 18 9.39 4.11 5.69
C TYR A 18 8.52 3.43 6.73
N SER A 19 8.40 2.10 6.68
CA SER A 19 7.64 1.32 7.65
C SER A 19 8.17 1.55 9.07
N LYS A 20 9.49 1.48 9.26
CA LYS A 20 10.14 1.70 10.54
C LYS A 20 9.88 3.11 11.06
N TRP A 21 9.96 4.13 10.22
CA TRP A 21 9.72 5.51 10.60
C TRP A 21 8.24 5.73 10.98
N LEU A 22 7.30 5.29 10.15
CA LEU A 22 5.86 5.40 10.43
C LEU A 22 5.50 4.74 11.77
N ARG A 23 5.91 3.49 11.96
CA ARG A 23 5.61 2.73 13.19
C ARG A 23 6.27 3.33 14.42
N LYS A 24 7.51 3.82 14.30
CA LYS A 24 8.21 4.49 15.41
C LYS A 24 7.49 5.77 15.81
N THR A 25 7.06 6.58 14.84
CA THR A 25 6.31 7.81 15.10
C THR A 25 4.96 7.51 15.76
N ILE A 26 4.20 6.54 15.23
CA ILE A 26 2.94 6.09 15.84
C ILE A 26 3.16 5.65 17.30
N ALA A 27 4.19 4.84 17.56
CA ALA A 27 4.48 4.35 18.91
C ALA A 27 4.90 5.48 19.88
N ALA A 28 5.66 6.46 19.40
CA ALA A 28 6.12 7.59 20.21
C ALA A 28 4.99 8.56 20.58
N HIS A 29 4.03 8.75 19.69
CA HIS A 29 2.94 9.73 19.82
C HIS A 29 1.57 9.08 20.03
N LYS A 30 1.52 7.84 20.52
CA LYS A 30 0.29 7.03 20.59
C LYS A 30 -0.91 7.71 21.28
N ASN A 31 -0.63 8.58 22.25
CA ASN A 31 -1.66 9.29 23.04
C ASN A 31 -1.96 10.70 22.52
N GLU A 32 -1.33 11.14 21.42
CA GLU A 32 -1.53 12.47 20.86
C GLU A 32 -2.70 12.47 19.88
N GLU A 33 -3.61 13.43 20.05
CA GLU A 33 -4.74 13.64 19.15
C GLU A 33 -4.30 14.35 17.87
N GLN A 34 -3.42 15.34 18.00
CA GLN A 34 -2.81 16.01 16.86
C GLN A 34 -1.76 15.09 16.23
N PHE A 35 -1.74 15.05 14.90
CA PHE A 35 -0.76 14.29 14.13
C PHE A 35 0.60 14.99 14.18
N PRO A 36 1.68 14.27 14.55
CA PRO A 36 3.01 14.88 14.70
C PRO A 36 3.60 15.23 13.33
N ALA A 37 4.45 16.27 13.28
CA ALA A 37 5.07 16.75 12.05
C ALA A 37 5.88 15.63 11.35
N GLU A 38 6.53 14.78 12.13
CA GLU A 38 7.28 13.63 11.66
C GLU A 38 6.39 12.64 10.88
N PHE A 39 5.13 12.45 11.30
CA PHE A 39 4.20 11.59 10.56
C PHE A 39 3.85 12.21 9.20
N MET A 40 3.61 13.53 9.17
CA MET A 40 3.33 14.25 7.93
C MET A 40 4.48 14.12 6.93
N GLU A 41 5.70 14.37 7.40
CA GLU A 41 6.90 14.34 6.55
C GLU A 41 7.08 12.97 5.90
N ILE A 42 6.85 11.88 6.64
CA ILE A 42 6.97 10.53 6.11
C ILE A 42 5.86 10.23 5.10
N VAL A 43 4.61 10.58 5.41
CA VAL A 43 3.48 10.37 4.49
C VAL A 43 3.68 11.15 3.20
N GLU A 44 4.01 12.45 3.28
CA GLU A 44 4.32 13.32 2.15
C GLU A 44 5.49 12.75 1.30
N LEU A 45 6.56 12.28 1.95
CA LEU A 45 7.70 11.66 1.28
C LEU A 45 7.29 10.40 0.51
N VAL A 46 6.51 9.49 1.12
CA VAL A 46 5.95 8.32 0.44
C VAL A 46 5.11 8.76 -0.76
N GLY A 47 4.27 9.77 -0.58
CA GLY A 47 3.39 10.30 -1.62
C GLY A 47 4.15 10.82 -2.84
N ASN A 48 5.23 11.55 -2.61
CA ASN A 48 6.07 12.10 -3.68
C ASN A 48 6.89 11.01 -4.35
N ASP A 49 7.56 10.16 -3.56
CA ASP A 49 8.47 9.15 -4.06
C ASP A 49 7.75 8.06 -4.87
N TRP A 50 6.49 7.78 -4.55
CA TRP A 50 5.64 6.84 -5.28
C TRP A 50 4.62 7.53 -6.20
N SER A 51 4.74 8.85 -6.38
CA SER A 51 3.92 9.66 -7.31
C SER A 51 2.40 9.52 -7.11
N VAL A 52 1.98 9.35 -5.85
CA VAL A 52 0.57 9.27 -5.44
C VAL A 52 0.08 10.53 -4.73
N SER A 53 0.96 11.48 -4.39
CA SER A 53 0.56 12.79 -3.86
C SER A 53 -0.31 13.62 -4.82
N ARG A 54 -0.39 13.21 -6.10
CA ARG A 54 -1.30 13.77 -7.12
C ARG A 54 -2.76 13.33 -6.98
N THR A 55 -3.05 12.27 -6.21
CA THR A 55 -4.42 11.78 -6.01
C THR A 55 -5.17 12.59 -4.93
N VAL A 56 -4.45 13.45 -4.21
CA VAL A 56 -4.99 14.35 -3.19
C VAL A 56 -4.62 15.78 -3.58
N PRO A 57 -5.59 16.70 -3.77
CA PRO A 57 -5.31 18.09 -4.08
C PRO A 57 -4.41 18.74 -3.01
N LEU A 58 -3.53 19.67 -3.41
CA LEU A 58 -2.62 20.35 -2.48
C LEU A 58 -3.34 20.93 -1.25
N ALA A 59 -4.50 21.56 -1.45
CA ALA A 59 -5.31 22.15 -0.38
C ALA A 59 -5.87 21.13 0.63
N ASN A 60 -5.90 19.84 0.28
CA ASN A 60 -6.45 18.77 1.10
C ASN A 60 -5.38 17.84 1.69
N ARG A 61 -4.08 18.08 1.43
CA ARG A 61 -3.01 17.18 1.88
C ARG A 61 -2.89 17.09 3.39
N ASP A 62 -2.95 18.22 4.09
CA ASP A 62 -2.90 18.23 5.55
C ASP A 62 -4.10 17.49 6.15
N ALA A 63 -5.30 17.72 5.62
CA ALA A 63 -6.52 17.01 6.03
C ALA A 63 -6.43 15.50 5.76
N PHE A 64 -5.82 15.09 4.65
CA PHE A 64 -5.57 13.69 4.33
C PHE A 64 -4.60 13.03 5.32
N MET A 65 -3.49 13.69 5.63
CA MET A 65 -2.51 13.17 6.59
C MET A 65 -3.07 13.11 8.01
N GLN A 66 -3.83 14.13 8.42
CA GLN A 66 -4.56 14.12 9.68
C GLN A 66 -5.53 12.95 9.75
N TYR A 67 -6.31 12.72 8.70
CA TYR A 67 -7.27 11.63 8.64
C TYR A 67 -6.59 10.26 8.79
N LEU A 68 -5.46 10.04 8.10
CA LEU A 68 -4.67 8.81 8.28
C LEU A 68 -4.15 8.65 9.71
N TRP A 69 -3.75 9.74 10.37
CA TRP A 69 -3.32 9.70 11.77
C TRP A 69 -4.47 9.35 12.72
N GLU A 70 -5.65 9.93 12.52
CA GLU A 70 -6.86 9.60 13.29
C GLU A 70 -7.26 8.13 13.13
N LYS A 71 -6.87 7.50 12.02
CA LYS A 71 -7.10 6.09 11.70
C LYS A 71 -5.92 5.17 12.01
N ARG A 72 -4.83 5.68 12.58
CA ARG A 72 -3.59 4.92 12.80
C ARG A 72 -3.81 3.61 13.58
N ASP A 73 -4.68 3.61 14.59
CA ASP A 73 -4.93 2.43 15.42
C ASP A 73 -5.69 1.36 14.63
N ASP A 74 -6.65 1.76 13.80
CA ASP A 74 -7.36 0.86 12.88
C ASP A 74 -6.40 0.30 11.82
N ILE A 75 -5.46 1.12 11.32
CA ILE A 75 -4.45 0.67 10.36
C ILE A 75 -3.46 -0.30 11.03
N VAL A 76 -2.97 0.00 12.23
CA VAL A 76 -2.11 -0.90 13.00
C VAL A 76 -2.85 -2.20 13.31
N GLY A 77 -4.14 -2.13 13.65
CA GLY A 77 -4.99 -3.29 13.92
C GLY A 77 -5.44 -4.07 12.67
N GLY A 78 -5.23 -3.53 11.47
CA GLY A 78 -5.65 -4.16 10.21
C GLY A 78 -7.16 -4.08 9.95
N THR A 79 -7.89 -3.18 10.62
CA THR A 79 -9.34 -2.99 10.51
C THR A 79 -9.72 -1.77 9.67
N TYR A 80 -8.77 -0.90 9.33
CA TYR A 80 -9.02 0.25 8.46
C TYR A 80 -9.31 -0.19 7.01
N ASP A 81 -10.37 0.36 6.42
CA ASP A 81 -10.81 0.06 5.05
C ASP A 81 -10.48 1.24 4.12
N TRP A 82 -9.30 1.19 3.49
CA TRP A 82 -8.85 2.21 2.53
C TRP A 82 -9.70 2.25 1.25
N SER A 83 -10.51 1.22 0.96
CA SER A 83 -11.39 1.22 -0.23
C SER A 83 -12.54 2.22 -0.12
N ARG A 84 -12.75 2.77 1.08
CA ARG A 84 -13.77 3.80 1.37
C ARG A 84 -13.22 5.22 1.41
N SER A 85 -12.02 5.45 0.84
CA SER A 85 -11.41 6.77 0.80
C SER A 85 -12.37 7.85 0.30
N THR A 86 -12.54 8.89 1.11
CA THR A 86 -13.34 10.07 0.78
C THR A 86 -12.53 11.15 0.05
N PHE A 87 -11.21 10.96 -0.07
CA PHE A 87 -10.32 11.90 -0.73
C PHE A 87 -10.31 11.66 -2.23
N VAL A 88 -10.79 12.66 -2.97
CA VAL A 88 -10.93 12.61 -4.41
C VAL A 88 -10.30 13.84 -5.03
N SER A 89 -9.52 13.63 -6.09
CA SER A 89 -9.03 14.70 -6.98
C SER A 89 -9.75 14.62 -8.32
N ALA A 90 -9.95 15.77 -8.97
CA ALA A 90 -10.45 15.82 -10.34
C ALA A 90 -9.27 16.02 -11.31
N ARG A 91 -9.21 15.20 -12.35
CA ARG A 91 -8.34 15.44 -13.50
C ARG A 91 -8.91 16.56 -14.37
N SER A 92 -8.06 17.12 -15.23
CA SER A 92 -8.46 18.12 -16.23
C SER A 92 -9.50 17.60 -17.23
N ASP A 93 -9.63 16.27 -17.38
CA ASP A 93 -10.62 15.60 -18.23
C ASP A 93 -11.93 15.25 -17.48
N GLY A 94 -12.10 15.71 -16.23
CA GLY A 94 -13.30 15.49 -15.42
C GLY A 94 -13.37 14.14 -14.71
N VAL A 95 -12.36 13.27 -14.88
CA VAL A 95 -12.29 11.98 -14.19
C VAL A 95 -11.88 12.20 -12.74
N HIS A 96 -12.66 11.61 -11.83
CA HIS A 96 -12.39 11.60 -10.40
C HIS A 96 -11.38 10.49 -10.07
N ILE A 97 -10.31 10.83 -9.35
CA ILE A 97 -9.32 9.88 -8.84
C ILE A 97 -9.43 9.85 -7.33
N HIS A 98 -9.81 8.69 -6.79
CA HIS A 98 -9.77 8.43 -5.37
C HIS A 98 -8.34 8.19 -4.88
N ALA A 99 -8.08 8.51 -3.61
CA ALA A 99 -6.78 8.31 -2.98
C ALA A 99 -6.50 6.85 -2.55
N TYR A 100 -7.27 5.87 -3.04
CA TYR A 100 -7.13 4.43 -2.72
C TYR A 100 -5.68 3.94 -2.80
N SER A 101 -4.95 4.34 -3.85
CA SER A 101 -3.56 3.93 -4.00
C SER A 101 -2.65 4.53 -2.93
N TYR A 102 -2.89 5.78 -2.53
CA TYR A 102 -2.10 6.44 -1.50
C TYR A 102 -2.41 5.86 -0.12
N GLU A 103 -3.68 5.68 0.22
CA GLU A 103 -4.07 5.08 1.49
C GLU A 103 -3.58 3.63 1.62
N SER A 104 -3.77 2.79 0.59
CA SER A 104 -3.27 1.41 0.61
C SER A 104 -1.74 1.32 0.76
N LYS A 105 -0.98 2.28 0.19
CA LYS A 105 0.48 2.38 0.37
C LYS A 105 0.86 2.62 1.83
N ILE A 106 0.19 3.56 2.49
CA ILE A 106 0.43 3.85 3.91
C ILE A 106 0.00 2.66 4.79
N CYS A 107 -1.14 2.04 4.49
CA CYS A 107 -1.62 0.85 5.19
C CYS A 107 -0.63 -0.32 5.07
N PHE A 108 -0.14 -0.61 3.84
CA PHE A 108 0.87 -1.62 3.55
C PHE A 108 2.17 -1.38 4.32
N LEU A 109 2.65 -0.14 4.38
CA LEU A 109 3.87 0.19 5.12
C LEU A 109 3.69 0.07 6.64
N ILE A 110 2.51 0.39 7.18
CA ILE A 110 2.24 0.30 8.62
C ILE A 110 1.98 -1.16 9.05
N ASN A 111 1.19 -1.93 8.29
CA ASN A 111 0.82 -3.31 8.62
C ASN A 111 0.72 -4.16 7.34
N PRO A 112 1.86 -4.60 6.78
CA PRO A 112 1.86 -5.42 5.57
C PRO A 112 1.23 -6.81 5.80
N GLN A 113 1.15 -7.30 7.03
CA GLN A 113 0.49 -8.58 7.32
C GLN A 113 -1.02 -8.50 7.07
N ALA A 114 -1.67 -7.39 7.44
CA ALA A 114 -3.07 -7.14 7.14
C ALA A 114 -3.27 -6.60 5.71
N TYR A 115 -2.34 -5.73 5.27
CA TYR A 115 -2.38 -5.05 3.99
C TYR A 115 -1.34 -5.61 3.02
N LYS A 116 -1.43 -6.90 2.68
CA LYS A 116 -0.38 -7.71 2.03
C LYS A 116 0.11 -7.28 0.65
N LEU A 117 -0.60 -6.40 -0.05
CA LEU A 117 -0.20 -5.91 -1.38
C LEU A 117 -0.77 -4.52 -1.63
N ILE A 118 0.02 -3.63 -2.24
CA ILE A 118 -0.40 -2.25 -2.52
C ILE A 118 -1.45 -2.23 -3.63
N PHE A 119 -2.54 -1.48 -3.44
CA PHE A 119 -3.51 -1.24 -4.51
C PHE A 119 -2.98 -0.16 -5.47
N ASP A 120 -2.47 -0.56 -6.62
CA ASP A 120 -2.16 0.34 -7.71
C ASP A 120 -2.36 -0.32 -9.08
N SER A 121 -2.21 0.44 -10.15
CA SER A 121 -2.47 -0.07 -11.50
C SER A 121 -1.57 -1.24 -11.88
N ARG A 122 -0.30 -1.27 -11.44
CA ARG A 122 0.63 -2.34 -11.81
C ARG A 122 0.33 -3.61 -11.05
N ASN A 123 0.12 -3.51 -9.74
CA ASN A 123 -0.26 -4.67 -8.94
C ASN A 123 -1.61 -5.23 -9.37
N ARG A 124 -2.57 -4.38 -9.75
CA ARG A 124 -3.86 -4.84 -10.31
C ARG A 124 -3.70 -5.62 -11.61
N GLU A 125 -2.87 -5.12 -12.52
CA GLU A 125 -2.56 -5.85 -13.77
C GLU A 125 -1.86 -7.17 -13.47
N ALA A 126 -0.89 -7.20 -12.54
CA ALA A 126 -0.21 -8.42 -12.14
C ALA A 126 -1.19 -9.43 -11.51
N MET A 127 -2.08 -8.99 -10.63
CA MET A 127 -3.13 -9.84 -10.06
C MET A 127 -4.08 -10.37 -11.15
N GLN A 128 -4.36 -9.58 -12.19
CA GLN A 128 -5.16 -10.06 -13.33
C GLN A 128 -4.42 -11.15 -14.09
N LYS A 129 -3.10 -11.02 -14.32
CA LYS A 129 -2.28 -12.08 -14.93
C LYS A 129 -2.28 -13.36 -14.08
N GLU A 130 -2.18 -13.24 -12.75
CA GLU A 130 -2.26 -14.40 -11.84
C GLU A 130 -3.64 -15.08 -11.92
N LYS A 131 -4.71 -14.30 -12.04
CA LYS A 131 -6.06 -14.81 -12.23
C LYS A 131 -6.21 -15.53 -13.58
N ASP A 132 -5.68 -14.96 -14.65
CA ASP A 132 -5.71 -15.56 -15.99
C ASP A 132 -4.88 -16.86 -16.07
N ALA A 133 -3.85 -16.98 -15.21
CA ALA A 133 -3.04 -18.17 -15.02
C ALA A 133 -3.65 -19.19 -14.03
N GLU A 134 -4.89 -18.98 -13.57
CA GLU A 134 -5.61 -19.84 -12.62
C GLU A 134 -4.97 -19.94 -11.22
N HIS A 135 -4.05 -19.04 -10.87
CA HIS A 135 -3.49 -18.90 -9.52
C HIS A 135 -4.40 -18.11 -8.56
N ILE A 136 -5.54 -17.63 -9.07
CA ILE A 136 -6.62 -16.98 -8.32
C ILE A 136 -7.94 -17.46 -8.92
N PRO A 137 -8.95 -17.82 -8.10
CA PRO A 137 -10.27 -18.22 -8.58
C PRO A 137 -10.93 -17.19 -9.51
N ALA A 138 -11.63 -17.70 -10.54
CA ALA A 138 -12.25 -16.87 -11.58
C ALA A 138 -13.34 -15.90 -11.06
N ASP A 139 -13.97 -16.22 -9.93
CA ASP A 139 -15.01 -15.44 -9.27
C ASP A 139 -14.47 -14.28 -8.40
N CYS A 140 -13.17 -14.30 -8.07
CA CYS A 140 -12.52 -13.20 -7.36
C CYS A 140 -12.50 -11.92 -8.21
N LYS A 141 -12.79 -10.76 -7.60
CA LYS A 141 -12.78 -9.46 -8.28
C LYS A 141 -11.52 -8.67 -7.95
N ILE A 142 -10.99 -7.99 -8.97
CA ILE A 142 -9.77 -7.16 -8.86
C ILE A 142 -10.19 -5.69 -8.96
N ASP A 143 -10.89 -5.26 -7.92
CA ASP A 143 -11.36 -3.90 -7.68
C ASP A 143 -11.03 -3.51 -6.23
N GLU A 144 -11.24 -2.25 -5.90
CA GLU A 144 -10.92 -1.67 -4.58
C GLU A 144 -11.65 -2.39 -3.43
N GLU A 145 -12.94 -2.70 -3.58
CA GLU A 145 -13.76 -3.31 -2.53
C GLU A 145 -13.34 -4.75 -2.23
N ASN A 146 -12.90 -5.49 -3.25
CA ASN A 146 -12.55 -6.91 -3.12
C ASN A 146 -11.04 -7.16 -3.02
N TRP A 147 -10.22 -6.11 -3.13
CA TRP A 147 -8.76 -6.22 -3.23
C TRP A 147 -8.15 -7.10 -2.14
N GLN A 148 -8.46 -6.82 -0.87
CA GLN A 148 -7.86 -7.56 0.24
C GLN A 148 -8.28 -9.02 0.30
N ASN A 149 -9.52 -9.33 -0.05
CA ASN A 149 -9.99 -10.72 -0.13
C ASN A 149 -9.25 -11.47 -1.24
N THR A 150 -9.15 -10.86 -2.42
CA THR A 150 -8.47 -11.45 -3.57
C THR A 150 -6.97 -11.63 -3.31
N VAL A 151 -6.31 -10.65 -2.68
CA VAL A 151 -4.90 -10.76 -2.27
C VAL A 151 -4.73 -11.86 -1.22
N ASN A 152 -5.63 -11.98 -0.24
CA ASN A 152 -5.57 -13.05 0.74
C ASN A 152 -5.66 -14.45 0.11
N VAL A 153 -6.53 -14.63 -0.90
CA VAL A 153 -6.63 -15.88 -1.65
C VAL A 153 -5.33 -16.17 -2.41
N TYR A 154 -4.78 -15.17 -3.11
CA TYR A 154 -3.50 -15.30 -3.80
C TYR A 154 -2.37 -15.74 -2.84
N TYR A 155 -2.24 -15.09 -1.69
CA TYR A 155 -1.25 -15.44 -0.68
C TYR A 155 -1.46 -16.84 -0.11
N ALA A 156 -2.71 -17.24 0.17
CA ALA A 156 -2.99 -18.58 0.69
C ALA A 156 -2.63 -19.70 -0.31
N GLN A 157 -2.77 -19.45 -1.60
CA GLN A 157 -2.48 -20.43 -2.65
C GLN A 157 -0.99 -20.49 -3.03
N ASN A 158 -0.28 -19.36 -2.98
CA ASN A 158 1.06 -19.23 -3.55
C ASN A 158 2.16 -18.97 -2.52
N HIS A 159 1.79 -18.54 -1.31
CA HIS A 159 2.70 -18.06 -0.26
C HIS A 159 2.26 -18.50 1.14
N ALA A 160 1.66 -19.69 1.27
CA ALA A 160 1.14 -20.20 2.55
C ALA A 160 2.20 -20.22 3.67
N ASP A 161 3.47 -20.47 3.33
CA ASP A 161 4.59 -20.47 4.29
C ASP A 161 5.01 -19.05 4.76
N VAL A 162 4.45 -18.01 4.17
CA VAL A 162 4.75 -16.59 4.47
C VAL A 162 3.72 -15.98 5.42
N SER A 163 2.47 -16.47 5.43
CA SER A 163 1.41 -15.89 6.26
C SER A 163 1.68 -15.99 7.77
N ASP A 164 2.51 -16.96 8.17
CA ASP A 164 2.91 -17.18 9.57
C ASP A 164 4.26 -16.53 9.94
N LYS A 165 4.91 -15.85 8.97
CA LYS A 165 6.17 -15.14 9.20
C LYS A 165 5.92 -13.69 9.59
N THR A 166 6.60 -13.23 10.63
CA THR A 166 6.54 -11.84 11.11
C THR A 166 7.43 -10.88 10.33
N ASP A 167 8.02 -11.31 9.22
CA ASP A 167 9.04 -10.55 8.52
C ASP A 167 8.41 -9.71 7.41
N ASP A 168 8.30 -8.39 7.65
CA ASP A 168 7.77 -7.42 6.69
C ASP A 168 8.51 -7.48 5.35
N GLU A 169 9.79 -7.87 5.36
CA GLU A 169 10.63 -7.92 4.16
C GLU A 169 10.06 -8.86 3.11
N VAL A 170 9.43 -9.97 3.53
CA VAL A 170 8.84 -10.92 2.58
C VAL A 170 7.64 -10.31 1.86
N PHE A 171 6.77 -9.59 2.56
CA PHE A 171 5.66 -8.88 1.94
C PHE A 171 6.16 -7.77 1.00
N PHE A 172 7.23 -7.08 1.38
CA PHE A 172 7.85 -6.05 0.56
C PHE A 172 8.46 -6.60 -0.73
N ALA A 173 9.11 -7.76 -0.67
CA ALA A 173 9.68 -8.47 -1.81
C ALA A 173 8.59 -9.05 -2.74
N ILE A 174 7.51 -9.62 -2.18
CA ILE A 174 6.38 -10.09 -2.98
C ILE A 174 5.69 -8.93 -3.69
N ASP A 175 5.46 -7.81 -3.00
CA ASP A 175 4.90 -6.61 -3.63
C ASP A 175 5.80 -6.09 -4.76
N PHE A 176 7.13 -6.04 -4.56
CA PHE A 176 8.06 -5.68 -5.64
C PHE A 176 7.94 -6.65 -6.82
N SER A 177 7.95 -7.96 -6.57
CA SER A 177 7.85 -8.99 -7.60
C SER A 177 6.57 -8.83 -8.43
N MET A 178 5.43 -8.58 -7.79
CA MET A 178 4.15 -8.32 -8.45
C MET A 178 4.21 -7.02 -9.28
N TRP A 179 4.71 -5.94 -8.69
CA TRP A 179 4.81 -4.63 -9.35
C TRP A 179 5.78 -4.64 -10.54
N PHE A 180 6.84 -5.44 -10.46
CA PHE A 180 7.89 -5.55 -11.47
C PHE A 180 7.55 -6.51 -12.62
N LYS A 181 6.52 -7.38 -12.50
CA LYS A 181 6.07 -8.29 -13.58
C LYS A 181 5.73 -7.57 -14.89
N LYS A 182 5.47 -6.25 -14.87
CA LYS A 182 5.26 -5.43 -16.07
C LYS A 182 6.58 -4.96 -16.73
N GLY A 183 7.69 -4.90 -15.99
CA GLY A 183 8.95 -4.32 -16.47
C GLY A 183 9.82 -5.24 -17.33
N LEU A 184 9.35 -6.46 -17.63
CA LEU A 184 10.09 -7.50 -18.36
C LEU A 184 9.47 -7.85 -19.74
N GLU A 185 8.42 -7.15 -20.15
CA GLU A 185 7.80 -7.23 -21.49
C GLU A 185 8.13 -5.97 -22.30
#